data_AF-A0A420ERT4-F1
#
_entry.id   AF-A0A420ERT4-F1
#
_cell.length_a   1.000
_cell.length_b   1.000
_cell.length_c   1.000
_cell.angle_alpha   90.00
_cell.angle_beta   90.00
_cell.angle_gamma   90.00
#
_symmetry.space_group_name_H-M   'P 1'
#
loop_
_entity.id
_entity.type
_entity.pdbx_description
1 polymer ?
#
loop_
_entity_poly.entity_id
_entity_poly.type
_entity_poly.pdbx_seq_one_letter_code
_entity_poly.pdbx_strand_id
1 'polypeptide(L)' 'MKGWALDKLRARAIAGGGVFLLSQEILLMIFFKPELAESDLFKTIAQAIVVQGLIGLAMAFYFTAKERDHPHREGDE' A
#
# COMPACT_ATOMS: atom_id res chain seq x y z
N MET A 1 16.01 17.72 -14.61
CA MET A 1 15.29 17.55 -13.32
C MET A 1 13.82 17.13 -13.51
N LYS A 2 13.53 16.03 -14.23
CA LYS A 2 12.15 15.60 -14.54
C LYS A 2 11.82 14.14 -14.18
N GLY A 3 12.82 13.36 -13.73
CA GLY A 3 12.67 11.94 -13.39
C GLY A 3 12.10 11.67 -11.99
N TRP A 4 12.58 12.39 -10.97
CA TRP A 4 12.30 12.06 -9.56
C TRP A 4 10.82 12.17 -9.14
N ALA A 5 10.06 13.08 -9.75
CA ALA A 5 8.62 13.23 -9.47
C ALA A 5 7.78 12.08 -10.07
N LEU A 6 8.21 11.53 -11.21
CA LEU A 6 7.54 10.38 -11.85
C LEU A 6 7.78 9.11 -11.04
N ASP A 7 9.00 8.90 -10.53
CA ASP A 7 9.35 7.72 -9.74
C ASP A 7 8.57 7.61 -8.41
N LYS A 8 8.37 8.74 -7.71
CA LYS A 8 7.58 8.77 -6.46
C LYS A 8 6.08 8.55 -6.70
N LEU A 9 5.54 9.12 -7.77
CA LEU A 9 4.15 8.88 -8.16
C LEU A 9 3.95 7.40 -8.52
N ARG A 10 4.95 6.80 -9.18
CA ARG A 10 4.97 5.38 -9.53
C ARG A 10 5.02 4.49 -8.29
N ALA A 11 5.84 4.81 -7.28
CA ALA A 11 5.93 4.04 -6.05
C ALA A 11 4.60 4.03 -5.27
N ARG A 12 3.95 5.19 -5.11
CA ARG A 12 2.62 5.28 -4.47
C ARG A 12 1.54 4.54 -5.26
N ALA A 13 1.54 4.68 -6.58
CA ALA A 13 0.60 3.99 -7.45
C ALA A 13 0.79 2.47 -7.41
N ILE A 14 2.04 1.98 -7.38
CA ILE A 14 2.35 0.55 -7.25
C ILE A 14 1.91 0.02 -5.88
N ALA A 15 2.21 0.75 -4.79
CA ALA A 15 1.80 0.33 -3.45
C ALA A 15 0.26 0.26 -3.32
N GLY A 16 -0.46 1.29 -3.77
CA GLY A 16 -1.92 1.30 -3.74
C GLY A 16 -2.53 0.23 -4.65
N GLY A 17 -1.98 0.08 -5.86
CA GLY A 17 -2.40 -0.95 -6.81
C GLY A 17 -2.19 -2.37 -6.28
N GLY A 18 -1.07 -2.64 -5.60
CA GLY A 18 -0.79 -3.94 -4.99
C GLY A 18 -1.81 -4.32 -3.90
N VAL A 19 -2.13 -3.39 -3.00
CA VAL A 19 -3.14 -3.61 -1.96
C VAL A 19 -4.53 -3.84 -2.57
N PHE A 20 -4.86 -3.09 -3.62
CA PHE A 20 -6.12 -3.27 -4.35
C PHE A 20 -6.19 -4.66 -5.01
N LEU A 21 -5.15 -5.08 -5.71
CA LEU A 21 -5.08 -6.39 -6.37
C LEU A 21 -5.18 -7.54 -5.36
N LEU A 22 -4.49 -7.46 -4.22
CA LEU A 22 -4.58 -8.45 -3.16
C LEU A 22 -6.00 -8.54 -2.58
N SER A 23 -6.66 -7.39 -2.41
CA SER A 23 -8.06 -7.35 -1.97
C SER A 23 -8.99 -8.01 -3.00
N GLN A 24 -8.75 -7.79 -4.29
CA GLN A 24 -9.48 -8.43 -5.38
C GLN A 24 -9.24 -9.94 -5.42
N GLU A 25 -8.01 -10.41 -5.21
CA GLU A 25 -7.73 -11.86 -5.12
C GLU A 25 -8.48 -12.51 -3.94
N ILE A 26 -8.49 -11.88 -2.78
CA ILE A 26 -9.24 -12.39 -1.61
C ILE A 26 -10.74 -12.48 -1.96
N LEU A 27 -11.30 -11.45 -2.58
CA LEU A 27 -12.69 -11.45 -3.06
C LEU A 27 -12.95 -12.56 -4.08
N LEU A 28 -12.02 -12.76 -5.02
CA LEU A 28 -12.11 -13.81 -6.04
C LEU A 28 -12.07 -15.21 -5.41
N MET A 29 -11.20 -15.42 -4.41
CA MET A 29 -11.14 -16.67 -3.65
C MET A 29 -12.45 -16.96 -2.93
N ILE A 30 -13.06 -15.95 -2.29
CA ILE A 30 -14.38 -16.08 -1.66
C ILE A 30 -15.45 -16.38 -2.71
N PHE A 31 -15.41 -15.73 -3.88
CA PHE A 31 -16.39 -15.94 -4.95
C PHE A 31 -16.38 -17.38 -5.47
N PHE A 32 -15.19 -17.95 -5.71
CA PHE A 32 -15.07 -19.33 -6.17
C PHE A 32 -15.20 -20.38 -5.06
N LYS A 33 -14.90 -20.01 -3.81
CA LYS A 33 -14.99 -20.87 -2.63
C LYS A 33 -15.63 -20.11 -1.47
N PRO A 34 -16.97 -19.98 -1.44
CA PRO A 34 -17.68 -19.21 -0.41
C PRO A 34 -17.48 -19.76 1.01
N GLU A 35 -17.19 -21.06 1.13
CA GLU A 35 -16.79 -21.73 2.37
C GLU A 35 -15.56 -21.09 3.06
N LEU A 36 -14.67 -20.43 2.31
CA LEU A 36 -13.56 -19.68 2.89
C LEU A 36 -14.04 -18.49 3.71
N ALA A 37 -15.17 -17.86 3.35
CA ALA A 37 -15.74 -16.77 4.13
C ALA A 37 -16.39 -17.26 5.44
N GLU A 38 -16.60 -18.55 5.64
CA GLU A 38 -17.09 -19.08 6.92
C GLU A 38 -15.94 -19.42 7.87
N SER A 39 -14.74 -19.66 7.33
CA SER A 39 -13.54 -19.93 8.12
C SER A 39 -13.02 -18.68 8.84
N ASP A 40 -12.99 -18.72 10.17
CA ASP A 40 -12.39 -17.68 11.00
C ASP A 40 -10.90 -17.48 10.71
N LEU A 41 -10.20 -18.56 10.34
CA LEU A 41 -8.79 -18.49 9.95
C LEU A 41 -8.62 -17.65 8.68
N PHE A 42 -9.41 -17.93 7.65
CA PHE A 42 -9.32 -17.20 6.38
C PHE A 42 -9.72 -15.72 6.57
N LYS A 43 -10.82 -15.45 7.30
CA LYS A 43 -11.21 -14.08 7.64
C LYS A 43 -10.10 -13.31 8.34
N THR A 44 -9.47 -13.93 9.34
CA THR A 44 -8.40 -13.29 10.13
C THR A 44 -7.17 -13.00 9.27
N ILE A 45 -6.74 -13.96 8.45
CA ILE A 45 -5.61 -13.77 7.53
C ILE A 45 -5.92 -12.70 6.48
N ALA A 46 -7.10 -12.76 5.86
CA ALA A 46 -7.55 -11.78 4.87
C ALA A 46 -7.59 -10.37 5.47
N GLN A 47 -8.17 -10.21 6.66
CA GLN A 47 -8.20 -8.95 7.37
C GLN A 47 -6.78 -8.46 7.70
N ALA A 48 -5.88 -9.33 8.16
CA ALA A 48 -4.50 -8.97 8.46
C ALA A 48 -3.76 -8.48 7.22
N ILE A 49 -3.90 -9.15 6.08
CA ILE A 49 -3.30 -8.74 4.79
C ILE A 49 -3.82 -7.36 4.38
N VAL A 50 -5.14 -7.14 4.44
CA VAL A 50 -5.74 -5.86 4.06
C VAL A 50 -5.27 -4.74 4.99
N VAL A 51 -5.32 -4.95 6.31
CA VAL A 51 -4.91 -3.95 7.31
C VAL A 51 -3.41 -3.64 7.18
N GLN A 52 -2.55 -4.64 7.07
CA GLN A 52 -1.10 -4.45 6.90
C GLN A 52 -0.79 -3.75 5.57
N GLY A 53 -1.50 -4.10 4.50
CA GLY A 53 -1.40 -3.42 3.21
C GLY A 53 -1.76 -1.94 3.30
N LEU A 54 -2.86 -1.59 3.98
CA LEU A 54 -3.28 -0.21 4.19
C LEU A 54 -2.31 0.58 5.07
N ILE A 55 -1.76 -0.03 6.13
CA ILE A 55 -0.73 0.59 6.97
C ILE A 55 0.53 0.86 6.14
N GLY A 56 1.00 -0.11 5.36
CA GLY A 56 2.15 0.05 4.46
C GLY A 56 1.93 1.17 3.45
N LEU A 57 0.71 1.26 2.89
CA LEU A 57 0.32 2.34 2.00
C LEU A 57 0.37 3.71 2.71
N ALA A 58 -0.23 3.82 3.90
CA ALA A 58 -0.22 5.03 4.70
C ALA A 58 1.22 5.50 5.01
N MET A 59 2.10 4.57 5.38
CA MET A 59 3.52 4.85 5.61
C MET A 59 4.23 5.32 4.35
N ALA A 60 3.98 4.68 3.19
CA ALA A 60 4.53 5.12 1.91
C ALA A 60 4.05 6.55 1.55
N PHE A 61 2.80 6.89 1.85
CA PHE A 61 2.28 8.24 1.70
C PHE A 61 2.96 9.22 2.66
N TYR A 62 3.10 8.86 3.94
CA TYR A 62 3.72 9.69 4.96
C TYR A 62 5.20 9.99 4.65
N PHE A 63 6.01 8.98 4.33
CA PHE A 63 7.42 9.17 3.97
C PHE A 63 7.58 10.02 2.71
N THR A 64 6.77 9.77 1.68
CA THR A 64 6.81 10.57 0.46
C THR A 64 6.42 12.04 0.71
N ALA A 65 5.57 12.32 1.71
CA ALA A 65 5.20 13.68 2.11
C ALA A 65 6.31 14.35 2.94
N LYS A 66 6.88 13.63 3.91
CA LYS A 66 7.99 14.13 4.75
C LYS A 66 9.23 14.51 3.93
N GLU A 67 9.52 13.77 2.86
CA GLU A 67 10.60 14.11 1.92
C GLU A 67 10.33 15.35 1.06
N ARG A 68 9.08 15.85 1.00
CA ARG A 68 8.76 17.11 0.31
C ARG A 68 8.98 18.34 1.20
N ASP A 69 8.86 18.17 2.52
CA ASP A 69 8.92 19.28 3.50
C ASP A 69 10.33 19.54 4.06
N HIS A 70 11.32 18.70 3.74
CA HIS A 70 12.73 18.99 3.98
C HIS A 70 13.38 19.51 2.69
N PRO A 71 13.36 20.82 2.39
CA PRO A 71 14.37 21.37 1.51
C PRO A 71 15.74 21.13 2.17
N HIS A 72 16.72 20.70 1.37
CA HIS A 72 18.12 20.63 1.77
C HIS A 72 18.51 21.88 2.57
N ARG A 73 18.67 21.75 3.90
CA ARG A 73 19.62 22.59 4.64
C ARG A 73 20.99 21.96 4.45
N GLU A 74 21.54 22.11 3.26
CA GLU A 74 22.99 22.07 3.10
C GLU A 74 23.43 23.50 2.77
N GLY A 75 24.23 24.09 3.65
CA GLY A 75 25.12 25.18 3.25
C GLY A 75 24.92 26.57 3.87
N ASP A 76 24.51 26.70 5.14
CA ASP A 76 24.81 27.92 5.90
C ASP A 76 26.00 27.62 6.83
N GLU A 77 27.19 28.00 6.34
CA GLU A 77 28.48 28.30 7.01
C GLU A 77 28.88 27.55 8.30
#